data_AF-A0AAN8VB10-F1
#
_entry.id   AF-A0AAN8VB10-F1
#
_cell.length_a   1.000
_cell.length_b   1.000
_cell.length_c   1.000
_cell.angle_alpha   90.00
_cell.angle_beta   90.00
_cell.angle_gamma   90.00
#
_symmetry.space_group_name_H-M   'P 1'
#
loop_
_entity.id
_entity.type
_entity.pdbx_description
1 polymer ?
#
loop_
_entity_poly.entity_id
_entity_poly.type
_entity_poly.pdbx_seq_one_letter_code
_entity_poly.pdbx_strand_id
1 'polypeptide(L)'
;MFSLPNMPSTTSVLSIYTTLAASAMLVRTILNEVQTLTKQLLPQQLRQKILSMIGDPFGRLSPDMTLIINEYNGYSPNEVYQAAELYLASMGNYFVKRLKVYKASQEQSLSTSIYNGETVLDFFEGIQLKWELLCTENQKNFVSYEDSGVISEKSEYRSYELSFNKKHMEKVLNSYLPYTMERSEAIKNNNKVLKLHSRGCGGYWNSISLNHPSTFDTLAMDPDLKKELIADLDRFVKRREFYRRVGRAWKRGYLLYGPPGTGKSSLVAAMANYLKFDIYDLELTSLHGNSDLTTVLTSTANRSILVIEDIDCSIDLQNRENGDYGHSDDQKKMETQDSNGKEEKQTCDEGRKSDIANLELGTETEKAALSEAEEKKFKTTKKNRGRKHKSRR
;
A
#
# COMPACT_ATOMS: atom_id res chain seq x y z
N MET A 1 32.32 -3.19 66.24
CA MET A 1 32.41 -4.67 66.20
C MET A 1 31.41 -5.18 65.18
N PHE A 2 31.87 -5.57 64.00
CA PHE A 2 31.04 -6.30 63.03
C PHE A 2 31.81 -7.57 62.64
N SER A 3 31.21 -8.72 62.95
CA SER A 3 31.73 -10.06 62.67
C SER A 3 31.53 -10.43 61.19
N LEU A 4 32.59 -10.89 60.53
CA LEU A 4 32.48 -11.52 59.20
C LEU A 4 31.82 -12.91 59.30
N PRO A 5 31.00 -13.32 58.31
CA PRO A 5 30.39 -14.64 58.28
C PRO A 5 31.41 -15.72 57.91
N ASN A 6 31.30 -16.88 58.56
CA ASN A 6 32.14 -18.05 58.36
C ASN A 6 32.18 -18.49 56.87
N MET A 7 33.37 -18.47 56.25
CA MET A 7 33.60 -19.16 54.97
C MET A 7 33.51 -20.68 55.18
N PRO A 8 32.78 -21.42 54.32
CA PRO A 8 32.80 -22.88 54.35
C PRO A 8 34.20 -23.40 53.98
N SER A 9 34.67 -24.46 54.65
CA SER A 9 36.00 -25.03 54.40
C SER A 9 36.14 -25.48 52.95
N THR A 10 37.34 -25.34 52.38
CA THR A 10 37.67 -25.77 51.01
C THR A 10 37.34 -27.25 50.76
N THR A 11 37.37 -28.07 51.81
CA THR A 11 36.96 -29.48 51.81
C THR A 11 35.46 -29.66 51.55
N SER A 12 34.60 -28.77 52.08
CA SER A 12 33.14 -28.80 51.86
C SER A 12 32.77 -28.37 50.45
N VAL A 13 33.50 -27.41 49.87
CA VAL A 13 33.28 -27.00 48.47
C VAL A 13 33.70 -28.10 47.51
N LEU A 14 34.82 -28.78 47.79
CA LEU A 14 35.29 -29.91 47.00
C LEU A 14 34.32 -31.10 47.08
N SER A 15 33.75 -31.40 48.26
CA SER A 15 32.79 -32.50 48.43
C SER A 15 31.46 -32.23 47.73
N ILE A 16 31.00 -30.96 47.71
CA ILE A 16 29.80 -30.57 46.96
C ILE A 16 30.07 -30.73 45.46
N TYR A 17 31.24 -30.29 44.99
CA TYR A 17 31.62 -30.42 43.58
C TYR A 17 31.76 -31.87 43.14
N THR A 18 32.38 -32.73 43.93
CA THR A 18 32.50 -34.17 43.63
C THR A 18 31.14 -34.87 43.64
N THR A 19 30.26 -34.52 44.57
CA THR A 19 28.89 -35.07 44.63
C THR A 19 28.04 -34.63 43.44
N LEU A 20 28.13 -33.36 43.04
CA LEU A 20 27.47 -32.83 41.84
C LEU A 20 28.00 -33.50 40.57
N ALA A 21 29.31 -33.63 40.43
CA ALA A 21 29.94 -34.29 39.29
C ALA A 21 29.55 -35.77 39.20
N ALA A 22 29.57 -36.50 40.32
CA ALA A 22 29.15 -37.90 40.39
C ALA A 22 27.67 -38.06 40.04
N SER A 23 26.79 -37.20 40.56
CA SER A 23 25.37 -37.22 40.23
C SER A 23 25.11 -36.92 38.74
N ALA A 24 25.83 -35.97 38.14
CA ALA A 24 25.71 -35.64 36.73
C ALA A 24 26.21 -36.77 35.82
N MET A 25 27.28 -37.47 36.23
CA MET A 25 27.77 -38.65 35.53
C MET A 25 26.76 -39.80 35.60
N LEU A 26 26.17 -40.08 36.76
CA LEU A 26 25.13 -41.10 36.91
C LEU A 26 23.89 -40.78 36.06
N VAL A 27 23.44 -39.53 36.03
CA VAL A 27 22.32 -39.10 35.18
C VAL A 27 22.66 -39.28 33.70
N ARG A 28 23.88 -38.94 33.26
CA ARG A 28 24.33 -39.19 31.88
C ARG A 28 24.38 -40.68 31.55
N THR A 29 24.83 -41.52 32.46
CA THR A 29 24.87 -42.98 32.26
C THR A 29 23.47 -43.55 32.12
N ILE A 30 22.54 -43.16 33.00
CA ILE A 30 21.12 -43.58 32.93
C ILE A 30 20.48 -43.08 31.63
N LEU A 31 20.72 -41.83 31.24
CA LEU A 31 20.19 -41.28 29.98
C LEU A 31 20.73 -42.04 28.77
N ASN A 32 22.03 -42.37 28.76
CA ASN A 32 22.64 -43.13 27.68
C ASN A 32 22.11 -44.57 27.63
N GLU A 33 21.91 -45.23 28.78
CA GLU A 33 21.31 -46.57 28.86
C GLU A 33 19.85 -46.58 28.43
N VAL A 34 19.06 -45.58 28.83
CA VAL A 34 17.68 -45.41 28.34
C VAL A 34 17.68 -45.15 26.84
N GLN A 35 18.64 -44.39 26.33
CA GLN A 35 18.77 -44.12 24.89
C GLN A 35 19.23 -45.34 24.09
N THR A 36 20.07 -46.22 24.65
CA THR A 36 20.47 -47.48 24.01
C THR A 36 19.37 -48.52 24.06
N LEU A 37 18.64 -48.63 25.18
CA LEU A 37 17.47 -49.52 25.31
C LEU A 37 16.31 -49.10 24.41
N THR A 38 16.02 -47.80 24.33
CA THR A 38 15.04 -47.27 23.34
C THR A 38 15.54 -47.44 21.90
N LYS A 39 16.85 -47.58 21.67
CA LYS A 39 17.36 -47.90 20.34
C LYS A 39 17.16 -49.36 19.95
N GLN A 40 17.25 -50.29 20.89
CA GLN A 40 17.16 -51.73 20.65
C GLN A 40 15.73 -52.28 20.68
N LEU A 41 14.82 -51.70 21.48
CA LEU A 41 13.48 -52.26 21.68
C LEU A 41 12.37 -51.65 20.80
N LEU A 42 12.58 -50.45 20.23
CA LEU A 42 11.53 -49.68 19.58
C LEU A 42 11.70 -49.59 18.04
N PRO A 43 10.76 -50.14 17.25
CA PRO A 43 10.68 -49.97 15.80
C PRO A 43 10.66 -48.49 15.39
N GLN A 44 11.28 -48.14 14.24
CA GLN A 44 11.42 -46.75 13.77
C GLN A 44 10.09 -45.98 13.70
N GLN A 45 8.98 -46.66 13.40
CA GLN A 45 7.65 -46.06 13.35
C GLN A 45 7.13 -45.58 14.72
N LEU A 46 7.51 -46.27 15.81
CA LEU A 46 7.15 -45.86 17.16
C LEU A 46 8.04 -44.72 17.67
N ARG A 47 9.29 -44.60 17.22
CA ARG A 47 10.15 -43.46 17.57
C ARG A 47 9.57 -42.14 17.09
N GLN A 48 9.08 -42.07 15.86
CA GLN A 48 8.47 -40.84 15.34
C GLN A 48 7.17 -40.50 16.07
N LYS A 49 6.40 -41.52 16.48
CA LYS A 49 5.15 -41.36 17.22
C LYS A 49 5.38 -40.95 18.68
N ILE A 50 6.45 -41.44 19.31
CA ILE A 50 6.85 -41.03 20.67
C ILE A 50 7.50 -39.64 20.64
N LEU A 51 8.32 -39.31 19.65
CA LEU A 51 8.87 -37.96 19.48
C LEU A 51 7.80 -36.90 19.12
N SER A 52 6.72 -37.28 18.44
CA SER A 52 5.59 -36.36 18.23
C SER A 52 4.67 -36.26 19.44
N MET A 53 4.62 -37.29 20.29
CA MET A 53 3.80 -37.31 21.51
C MET A 53 4.51 -36.67 22.71
N ILE A 54 5.84 -36.82 22.78
CA ILE A 54 6.74 -36.03 23.63
C ILE A 54 7.08 -34.77 22.84
N GLY A 55 6.09 -33.87 22.71
CA GLY A 55 6.33 -32.53 22.19
C GLY A 55 7.53 -31.93 22.91
N ASP A 56 8.45 -31.37 22.12
CA ASP A 56 9.74 -30.82 22.52
C ASP A 56 9.73 -30.20 23.94
N PRO A 57 10.23 -30.91 24.98
CA PRO A 57 10.18 -30.40 26.34
C PRO A 57 11.20 -29.28 26.57
N PHE A 58 12.12 -29.04 25.63
CA PHE A 58 13.11 -27.97 25.67
C PHE A 58 12.71 -26.73 24.84
N GLY A 59 11.71 -26.82 23.97
CA GLY A 59 11.14 -25.69 23.23
C GLY A 59 10.38 -24.65 24.08
N ARG A 60 10.38 -24.80 25.42
CA ARG A 60 9.68 -23.93 26.38
C ARG A 60 10.54 -22.88 27.10
N LEU A 61 11.83 -22.76 26.80
CA LEU A 61 12.75 -21.99 27.67
C LEU A 61 13.31 -20.68 27.11
N SER A 62 12.99 -20.25 25.88
CA SER A 62 13.23 -18.85 25.51
C SER A 62 12.00 -17.99 25.82
N PRO A 63 12.15 -16.88 26.58
CA PRO A 63 11.10 -15.88 26.70
C PRO A 63 10.88 -15.14 25.37
N ASP A 64 11.83 -15.26 24.45
CA ASP A 64 11.85 -14.61 23.16
C ASP A 64 11.25 -15.51 22.08
N MET A 65 10.53 -14.87 21.17
CA MET A 65 9.92 -15.42 19.98
C MET A 65 10.53 -14.76 18.77
N THR A 66 10.81 -15.54 17.73
CA THR A 66 11.36 -15.05 16.46
C THR A 66 10.36 -15.34 15.34
N LEU A 67 10.01 -14.31 14.58
CA LEU A 67 9.24 -14.42 13.35
C LEU A 67 10.19 -14.40 12.16
N ILE A 68 10.03 -15.36 11.27
CA ILE A 68 10.82 -15.45 10.03
C ILE A 68 9.97 -14.89 8.89
N ILE A 69 10.48 -13.84 8.25
CA ILE A 69 9.83 -13.15 7.14
C ILE A 69 10.70 -13.39 5.91
N ASN A 70 10.34 -14.39 5.12
CA ASN A 70 11.06 -14.72 3.88
C ASN A 70 10.78 -13.70 2.78
N GLU A 71 11.74 -13.46 1.89
CA GLU A 71 11.58 -12.59 0.72
C GLU A 71 10.45 -13.07 -0.21
N TYR A 72 10.28 -14.38 -0.34
CA TYR A 72 9.24 -15.00 -1.15
C TYR A 72 8.35 -15.90 -0.30
N ASN A 73 7.06 -15.89 -0.60
CA ASN A 73 6.10 -16.90 -0.18
C ASN A 73 5.74 -17.75 -1.41
N GLY A 74 6.41 -18.89 -1.56
CA GLY A 74 6.35 -19.70 -2.78
C GLY A 74 6.94 -18.94 -3.97
N TYR A 75 6.12 -18.69 -4.99
CA TYR A 75 6.51 -17.91 -6.18
C TYR A 75 6.15 -16.43 -6.09
N SER A 76 5.42 -16.02 -5.04
CA SER A 76 5.00 -14.63 -4.86
C SER A 76 5.97 -13.88 -3.94
N PRO A 77 6.35 -12.63 -4.26
CA PRO A 77 7.10 -11.79 -3.34
C PRO A 77 6.30 -11.55 -2.05
N ASN A 78 6.97 -11.53 -0.91
CA ASN A 78 6.33 -11.25 0.37
C ASN A 78 6.23 -9.74 0.61
N GLU A 79 5.00 -9.23 0.67
CA GLU A 79 4.74 -7.80 0.90
C GLU A 79 5.29 -7.31 2.26
N VAL A 80 5.26 -8.16 3.28
CA VAL A 80 5.79 -7.83 4.62
C VAL A 80 7.31 -7.68 4.56
N TYR A 81 7.99 -8.52 3.76
CA TYR A 81 9.43 -8.41 3.56
C TYR A 81 9.80 -7.09 2.88
N GLN A 82 9.11 -6.75 1.78
CA GLN A 82 9.35 -5.48 1.05
C GLN A 82 9.09 -4.26 1.93
N ALA A 83 8.01 -4.30 2.73
CA ALA A 83 7.69 -3.26 3.69
C ALA A 83 8.79 -3.12 4.76
N ALA A 84 9.25 -4.24 5.33
CA ALA A 84 10.30 -4.26 6.34
C ALA A 84 11.63 -3.73 5.76
N GLU A 85 12.01 -4.11 4.55
CA GLU A 85 13.23 -3.61 3.89
C GLU A 85 13.23 -2.08 3.78
N LEU A 86 12.14 -1.50 3.24
CA LEU A 86 11.99 -0.06 3.11
C LEU A 86 11.95 0.66 4.46
N TYR A 87 11.21 0.11 5.42
CA TYR A 87 11.08 0.68 6.75
C TYR A 87 12.43 0.70 7.48
N LEU A 88 13.11 -0.43 7.53
CA LEU A 88 14.38 -0.59 8.22
C LEU A 88 15.50 0.23 7.55
N ALA A 89 15.51 0.33 6.23
CA ALA A 89 16.42 1.23 5.51
C ALA A 89 16.26 2.70 5.95
N SER A 90 15.01 3.14 6.20
CA SER A 90 14.75 4.50 6.70
C SER A 90 15.17 4.72 8.15
N MET A 91 15.12 3.66 8.97
CA MET A 91 15.57 3.68 10.38
C MET A 91 17.10 3.59 10.48
N GLY A 92 17.73 2.98 9.48
CA GLY A 92 19.14 2.61 9.49
C GLY A 92 20.12 3.77 9.63
N ASN A 93 19.73 5.00 9.32
CA ASN A 93 20.63 6.15 9.45
C ASN A 93 21.05 6.46 10.90
N TYR A 94 20.41 5.87 11.92
CA TYR A 94 20.71 6.18 13.32
C TYR A 94 21.37 5.05 14.12
N PHE A 95 21.28 3.78 13.68
CA PHE A 95 21.64 2.62 14.53
C PHE A 95 22.39 1.47 13.85
N VAL A 96 22.58 1.44 12.52
CA VAL A 96 23.38 0.38 11.86
C VAL A 96 24.81 0.79 11.60
N LYS A 97 25.72 -0.17 11.74
CA LYS A 97 27.15 0.02 11.48
C LYS A 97 27.49 -0.11 10.00
N ARG A 98 26.73 -0.92 9.25
CA ARG A 98 26.98 -1.24 7.85
C ARG A 98 25.68 -1.24 7.04
N LEU A 99 25.68 -0.44 5.98
CA LEU A 99 24.58 -0.33 5.01
C LEU A 99 25.11 -0.73 3.63
N LYS A 100 24.30 -1.50 2.91
CA LYS A 100 24.47 -1.72 1.47
C LYS A 100 23.77 -0.57 0.75
N VAL A 101 24.44 -0.01 -0.25
CA VAL A 101 23.91 1.11 -1.04
C VAL A 101 23.88 0.68 -2.50
N TYR A 102 22.78 0.96 -3.20
CA TYR A 102 22.62 0.71 -4.61
C TYR A 102 21.78 1.81 -5.26
N LYS A 103 21.86 1.94 -6.58
CA LYS A 103 21.02 2.84 -7.36
C LYS A 103 20.59 2.10 -8.61
N ALA A 104 19.29 1.88 -8.78
CA ALA A 104 18.77 1.34 -10.04
C ALA A 104 18.78 2.43 -11.12
N SER A 105 19.02 2.07 -12.38
CA SER A 105 19.13 3.03 -13.49
C SER A 105 17.87 3.90 -13.71
N GLN A 106 16.71 3.49 -13.17
CA GLN A 106 15.45 4.22 -13.25
C GLN A 106 15.06 4.96 -11.96
N GLU A 107 15.87 4.86 -10.90
CA GLU A 107 15.63 5.53 -9.62
C GLU A 107 16.44 6.84 -9.52
N GLN A 108 15.75 7.93 -9.16
CA GLN A 108 16.38 9.24 -8.94
C GLN A 108 17.17 9.28 -7.62
N SER A 109 16.77 8.47 -6.63
CA SER A 109 17.39 8.38 -5.31
C SER A 109 18.27 7.15 -5.16
N LEU A 110 19.29 7.22 -4.30
CA LEU A 110 20.01 6.03 -3.86
C LEU A 110 19.13 5.21 -2.93
N SER A 111 19.10 3.90 -3.14
CA SER A 111 18.43 2.93 -2.30
C SER A 111 19.43 2.30 -1.33
N THR A 112 19.04 2.12 -0.08
CA THR A 112 19.88 1.51 0.95
C THR A 112 19.21 0.26 1.50
N SER A 113 20.00 -0.74 1.85
CA SER A 113 19.54 -1.94 2.56
C SER A 113 20.54 -2.33 3.65
N ILE A 114 20.09 -3.12 4.60
CA ILE A 114 20.92 -3.54 5.72
C ILE A 114 21.93 -4.59 5.24
N TYR A 115 23.15 -4.58 5.79
CA TYR A 115 24.13 -5.61 5.49
C TYR A 115 23.76 -6.95 6.18
N ASN A 116 24.09 -8.08 5.55
CA ASN A 116 23.80 -9.41 6.09
C ASN A 116 24.37 -9.58 7.53
N GLY A 117 23.55 -10.07 8.46
CA GLY A 117 23.90 -10.28 9.87
C GLY A 117 23.95 -9.00 10.72
N GLU A 118 23.60 -7.83 10.17
CA GLU A 118 23.43 -6.63 10.99
C GLU A 118 22.10 -6.67 11.74
N THR A 119 22.16 -6.30 13.01
CA THR A 119 21.00 -6.21 13.89
C THR A 119 20.52 -4.76 13.97
N VAL A 120 19.22 -4.54 13.78
CA VAL A 120 18.54 -3.28 14.03
C VAL A 120 17.64 -3.41 15.24
N LEU A 121 17.79 -2.50 16.20
CA LEU A 121 16.90 -2.40 17.35
C LEU A 121 15.84 -1.35 17.08
N ASP A 122 14.59 -1.70 17.30
CA ASP A 122 13.43 -0.82 17.22
C ASP A 122 12.62 -0.87 18.51
N PHE A 123 11.90 0.21 18.80
CA PHE A 123 11.08 0.34 20.00
C PHE A 123 9.68 0.79 19.61
N PHE A 124 8.69 -0.07 19.89
CA PHE A 124 7.29 0.23 19.62
C PHE A 124 6.47 0.12 20.89
N GLU A 125 5.92 1.26 21.35
CA GLU A 125 5.11 1.35 22.57
C GLU A 125 5.77 0.67 23.80
N GLY A 126 7.09 0.85 23.96
CA GLY A 126 7.88 0.27 25.04
C GLY A 126 8.29 -1.20 24.85
N ILE A 127 7.96 -1.81 23.70
CA ILE A 127 8.40 -3.15 23.33
C ILE A 127 9.70 -3.01 22.53
N GLN A 128 10.75 -3.69 22.96
CA GLN A 128 11.99 -3.81 22.20
C GLN A 128 11.84 -4.91 21.15
N LEU A 129 12.12 -4.58 19.90
CA LEU A 129 12.11 -5.50 18.76
C LEU A 129 13.49 -5.52 18.13
N LYS A 130 13.99 -6.72 17.85
CA LYS A 130 15.29 -6.95 17.21
C LYS A 130 15.06 -7.49 15.80
N TRP A 131 15.50 -6.74 14.79
CA TRP A 131 15.52 -7.17 13.40
C TRP A 131 16.91 -7.63 13.00
N GLU A 132 16.99 -8.71 12.24
CA GLU A 132 18.25 -9.22 11.69
C GLU A 132 18.00 -9.68 10.25
N LEU A 133 18.84 -9.23 9.32
CA LEU A 133 18.81 -9.72 7.93
C LEU A 133 19.69 -10.96 7.82
N LEU A 134 19.12 -12.07 7.36
CA LEU A 134 19.83 -13.30 7.06
C LEU A 134 19.80 -13.56 5.55
N CYS A 135 20.99 -13.64 4.96
CA CYS A 135 21.21 -14.12 3.60
C CYS A 135 21.93 -15.46 3.65
N THR A 136 21.29 -16.51 3.13
CA THR A 136 21.87 -17.85 2.99
C THR A 136 22.17 -18.11 1.51
N GLU A 137 23.44 -18.33 1.16
CA GLU A 137 23.85 -18.74 -0.20
C GLU A 137 23.77 -20.27 -0.30
N ASN A 138 22.96 -20.76 -1.23
CA ASN A 138 22.91 -22.18 -1.60
C ASN A 138 23.54 -22.33 -2.99
N GLN A 139 24.66 -23.05 -3.04
CA GLN A 139 25.28 -23.49 -4.29
C GLN A 139 24.74 -24.87 -4.64
N LYS A 140 23.96 -24.97 -5.72
CA LYS A 140 23.60 -26.25 -6.31
C LYS A 140 24.44 -26.44 -7.56
N ASN A 141 25.34 -27.42 -7.51
CA ASN A 141 26.14 -27.81 -8.66
C ASN A 141 25.38 -28.88 -9.43
N PHE A 142 25.02 -28.58 -10.68
CA PHE A 142 24.50 -29.58 -11.60
C PHE A 142 25.59 -29.95 -12.60
N VAL A 143 25.78 -31.26 -12.79
CA VAL A 143 26.64 -31.79 -13.84
C VAL A 143 25.77 -31.94 -15.07
N SER A 144 26.00 -31.15 -16.11
CA SER A 144 25.37 -31.38 -17.41
C SER A 144 26.00 -32.60 -18.07
N TYR A 145 25.18 -33.52 -18.58
CA TYR A 145 25.66 -34.70 -19.30
C TYR A 145 26.04 -34.40 -20.77
N GLU A 146 25.69 -33.22 -21.28
CA GLU A 146 25.89 -32.83 -22.68
C GLU A 146 27.13 -31.94 -22.91
N ASP A 147 27.59 -31.27 -21.86
CA ASP A 147 28.78 -30.43 -21.91
C ASP A 147 29.57 -30.67 -20.63
N SER A 148 30.88 -30.88 -20.72
CA SER A 148 31.73 -31.23 -19.57
C SER A 148 32.01 -30.01 -18.66
N GLY A 149 30.98 -29.21 -18.40
CA GLY A 149 30.97 -28.03 -17.56
C GLY A 149 30.13 -28.24 -16.31
N VAL A 150 30.61 -27.73 -15.18
CA VAL A 150 29.81 -27.63 -13.94
C VAL A 150 29.04 -26.32 -14.01
N ILE A 151 27.71 -26.39 -14.16
CA ILE A 151 26.85 -25.22 -13.99
C ILE A 151 26.56 -25.10 -12.50
N SER A 152 27.16 -24.10 -11.85
CA SER A 152 26.87 -23.75 -10.47
C SER A 152 25.74 -22.71 -10.45
N GLU A 153 24.55 -23.14 -10.03
CA GLU A 153 23.45 -22.22 -9.81
C GLU A 153 23.56 -21.69 -8.37
N LYS A 154 23.91 -20.41 -8.26
CA LYS A 154 23.97 -19.69 -6.98
C LYS A 154 22.60 -19.12 -6.68
N SER A 155 21.95 -19.65 -5.65
CA SER A 155 20.69 -19.11 -5.14
C SER A 155 20.93 -18.45 -3.78
N GLU A 156 20.72 -17.13 -3.70
CA GLU A 156 20.69 -16.41 -2.42
C GLU A 156 19.25 -16.40 -1.90
N TYR A 157 19.04 -16.92 -0.69
CA TYR A 157 17.78 -16.81 0.04
C TYR A 157 17.90 -15.72 1.10
N ARG A 158 17.04 -14.70 1.03
CA ARG A 158 17.00 -13.61 2.02
C ARG A 158 15.76 -13.72 2.90
N SER A 159 15.96 -13.47 4.18
CA SER A 159 14.89 -13.44 5.16
C SER A 159 15.22 -12.46 6.28
N TYR A 160 14.19 -11.81 6.82
CA TYR A 160 14.31 -11.04 8.05
C TYR A 160 13.85 -11.89 9.23
N GLU A 161 14.65 -11.90 10.28
CA GLU A 161 14.28 -12.44 11.59
C GLU A 161 13.90 -11.30 12.53
N LEU A 162 12.67 -11.34 13.03
CA LEU A 162 12.13 -10.40 13.99
C LEU A 162 12.00 -11.08 15.36
N SER A 163 12.88 -10.73 16.29
CA SER A 163 12.93 -11.31 17.64
C SER A 163 12.39 -10.34 18.70
N PHE A 164 11.52 -10.82 19.58
CA PHE A 164 10.89 -10.04 20.65
C PHE A 164 10.36 -10.95 21.77
N ASN A 165 10.00 -10.39 22.92
CA ASN A 165 9.44 -11.19 24.01
C ASN A 165 8.06 -11.76 23.64
N LYS A 166 7.89 -13.09 23.75
CA LYS A 166 6.70 -13.86 23.38
C LYS A 166 5.39 -13.31 23.96
N LYS A 167 5.43 -12.67 25.14
CA LYS A 167 4.24 -12.05 25.76
C LYS A 167 3.58 -10.96 24.90
N HIS A 168 4.32 -10.39 23.95
CA HIS A 168 3.84 -9.33 23.07
C HIS A 168 3.42 -9.80 21.68
N MET A 169 3.39 -11.11 21.42
CA MET A 169 3.10 -11.70 20.10
C MET A 169 1.87 -11.10 19.42
N GLU A 170 0.72 -11.06 20.10
CA GLU A 170 -0.51 -10.50 19.50
C GLU A 170 -0.37 -9.03 19.12
N LYS A 171 0.31 -8.24 19.96
CA LYS A 171 0.53 -6.82 19.71
C LYS A 171 1.52 -6.59 18.57
N VAL A 172 2.53 -7.45 18.44
CA VAL A 172 3.48 -7.40 17.31
C VAL A 172 2.76 -7.71 16.00
N LEU A 173 1.97 -8.79 15.95
CA LEU A 173 1.27 -9.21 14.73
C LEU A 173 0.15 -8.24 14.32
N ASN A 174 -0.63 -7.73 15.27
CA ASN A 174 -1.83 -6.94 14.98
C ASN A 174 -1.61 -5.42 15.00
N SER A 175 -0.48 -4.94 15.52
CA SER A 175 -0.21 -3.50 15.63
C SER A 175 1.14 -3.11 15.05
N TYR A 176 2.22 -3.80 15.44
CA TYR A 176 3.56 -3.43 14.97
C TYR A 176 3.79 -3.72 13.48
N LEU A 177 3.51 -4.94 13.00
CA LEU A 177 3.69 -5.26 11.57
C LEU A 177 2.78 -4.40 10.66
N PRO A 178 1.49 -4.18 10.99
CA PRO A 178 0.69 -3.21 10.24
C PRO A 178 1.26 -1.79 10.27
N TYR A 179 1.79 -1.35 11.41
CA TYR A 179 2.46 -0.06 11.52
C TYR A 179 3.71 0.04 10.62
N THR A 180 4.56 -0.99 10.56
CA THR A 180 5.73 -0.99 9.68
C THR A 180 5.32 -0.97 8.20
N MET A 181 4.26 -1.71 7.85
CA MET A 181 3.66 -1.67 6.51
C MET A 181 3.15 -0.27 6.15
N GLU A 182 2.35 0.36 7.02
CA GLU A 182 1.84 1.73 6.79
C GLU A 182 2.98 2.74 6.66
N ARG A 183 3.99 2.65 7.53
CA ARG A 183 5.17 3.54 7.50
C ARG A 183 5.95 3.35 6.20
N SER A 184 6.14 2.11 5.75
CA SER A 184 6.80 1.80 4.48
C SER A 184 6.04 2.34 3.27
N GLU A 185 4.71 2.27 3.28
CA GLU A 185 3.86 2.83 2.22
C GLU A 185 3.99 4.36 2.19
N ALA A 186 4.05 5.01 3.36
CA ALA A 186 4.29 6.44 3.45
C ALA A 186 5.67 6.84 2.90
N ILE A 187 6.73 6.09 3.20
CA ILE A 187 8.08 6.31 2.66
C ILE A 187 8.10 6.13 1.15
N LYS A 188 7.50 5.05 0.65
CA LYS A 188 7.37 4.76 -0.78
C LYS A 188 6.63 5.88 -1.51
N ASN A 189 5.53 6.37 -0.94
CA ASN A 189 4.75 7.47 -1.50
C ASN A 189 5.54 8.79 -1.51
N ASN A 190 6.36 9.05 -0.48
CA ASN A 190 7.17 10.26 -0.42
C ASN A 190 8.28 10.27 -1.50
N ASN A 191 8.88 9.11 -1.75
CA ASN A 191 9.92 8.94 -2.78
C ASN A 191 9.35 8.61 -4.17
N LYS A 192 8.03 8.56 -4.32
CA LYS A 192 7.38 8.18 -5.58
C LYS A 192 7.62 9.26 -6.64
N VAL A 193 8.27 8.86 -7.73
CA VAL A 193 8.26 9.63 -8.98
C VAL A 193 6.92 9.40 -9.67
N LEU A 194 6.19 10.48 -9.94
CA LEU A 194 4.89 10.39 -10.59
C LEU A 194 5.05 9.99 -12.06
N LYS A 195 4.06 9.28 -12.58
CA LYS A 195 4.00 8.88 -13.98
C LYS A 195 2.84 9.58 -14.69
N LEU A 196 3.08 9.97 -15.93
CA LEU A 196 2.05 10.35 -16.90
C LEU A 196 1.84 9.16 -17.83
N HIS A 197 0.59 8.70 -17.89
CA HIS A 197 0.16 7.61 -18.74
C HIS A 197 -0.64 8.17 -19.90
N SER A 198 -0.19 7.90 -21.12
CA SER A 198 -0.88 8.27 -22.35
C SER A 198 -1.11 7.01 -23.18
N ARG A 199 -2.15 7.02 -24.01
CA ARG A 199 -2.50 5.84 -24.82
C ARG A 199 -1.46 5.63 -25.91
N GLY A 200 -0.87 4.43 -25.93
CA GLY A 200 0.08 4.01 -26.95
C GLY A 200 -0.59 3.40 -28.18
N CYS A 201 0.18 3.26 -29.25
CA CYS A 201 -0.22 2.43 -30.40
C CYS A 201 -0.44 0.99 -29.91
N GLY A 202 -1.65 0.45 -30.11
CA GLY A 202 -2.05 -0.88 -29.61
C GLY A 202 -2.97 -0.87 -28.38
N GLY A 203 -3.38 0.30 -27.89
CA GLY A 203 -4.45 0.41 -26.89
C GLY A 203 -4.02 0.25 -25.42
N TYR A 204 -2.72 0.06 -25.16
CA TYR A 204 -2.13 -0.01 -23.82
C TYR A 204 -1.66 1.34 -23.31
N TRP A 205 -1.52 1.47 -21.99
CA TRP A 205 -0.94 2.65 -21.35
C TRP A 205 0.59 2.68 -21.51
N ASN A 206 1.10 3.71 -22.17
CA ASN A 206 2.52 4.05 -22.15
C ASN A 206 2.77 5.02 -20.99
N SER A 207 3.85 4.82 -20.23
CA SER A 207 4.17 5.67 -19.08
C SER A 207 5.48 6.43 -19.26
N ILE A 208 5.47 7.72 -18.94
CA ILE A 208 6.66 8.57 -18.82
C ILE A 208 6.73 9.19 -17.42
N SER A 209 7.93 9.46 -16.91
CA SER A 209 8.10 10.17 -15.64
C SER A 209 7.56 11.60 -15.75
N LEU A 210 6.60 11.95 -14.89
CA LEU A 210 6.00 13.27 -14.80
C LEU A 210 6.87 14.17 -13.92
N ASN A 211 7.57 15.11 -14.53
CA ASN A 211 8.35 16.14 -13.84
C ASN A 211 7.71 17.52 -14.05
N HIS A 212 6.47 17.71 -13.59
CA HIS A 212 5.79 18.99 -13.73
C HIS A 212 6.06 19.89 -12.51
N PRO A 213 6.54 21.14 -12.69
CA PRO A 213 6.86 22.05 -11.57
C PRO A 213 5.65 22.64 -10.83
N SER A 214 4.42 22.27 -11.21
CA SER A 214 3.22 22.93 -10.69
C SER A 214 2.86 22.35 -9.33
N THR A 215 2.82 23.19 -8.31
CA THR A 215 2.31 22.88 -6.98
C THR A 215 1.20 23.86 -6.62
N PHE A 216 0.46 23.58 -5.54
CA PHE A 216 -0.53 24.54 -5.03
C PHE A 216 0.10 25.88 -4.61
N ASP A 217 1.40 25.89 -4.29
CA ASP A 217 2.13 27.11 -3.94
C ASP A 217 2.46 27.96 -5.18
N THR A 218 2.84 27.32 -6.28
CA THR A 218 3.16 28.02 -7.55
C THR A 218 1.91 28.43 -8.32
N LEU A 219 0.75 27.81 -8.05
CA LEU A 219 -0.48 28.04 -8.80
C LEU A 219 -1.17 29.33 -8.35
N ALA A 220 -1.35 30.27 -9.28
CA ALA A 220 -2.14 31.48 -9.07
C ALA A 220 -3.63 31.16 -9.20
N MET A 221 -4.37 31.24 -8.08
CA MET A 221 -5.83 31.08 -8.02
C MET A 221 -6.36 31.75 -6.75
N ASP A 222 -7.68 31.87 -6.64
CA ASP A 222 -8.34 32.39 -5.45
C ASP A 222 -7.91 31.57 -4.19
N PRO A 223 -7.43 32.24 -3.11
CA PRO A 223 -6.97 31.55 -1.90
C PRO A 223 -8.03 30.73 -1.19
N ASP A 224 -9.28 31.19 -1.18
CA ASP A 224 -10.38 30.50 -0.52
C ASP A 224 -10.75 29.23 -1.31
N LEU A 225 -10.83 29.34 -2.64
CA LEU A 225 -11.05 28.19 -3.52
C LEU A 225 -9.90 27.16 -3.42
N LYS A 226 -8.65 27.65 -3.35
CA LYS A 226 -7.46 26.79 -3.15
C LYS A 226 -7.59 25.98 -1.86
N LYS A 227 -7.97 26.64 -0.77
CA LYS A 227 -8.12 26.02 0.54
C LYS A 227 -9.27 25.00 0.56
N GLU A 228 -10.40 25.32 -0.08
CA GLU A 228 -11.52 24.40 -0.21
C GLU A 228 -11.13 23.13 -0.98
N LEU A 229 -10.44 23.29 -2.11
CA LEU A 229 -9.99 22.17 -2.93
C LEU A 229 -9.00 21.28 -2.17
N ILE A 230 -8.00 21.86 -1.51
CA ILE A 230 -7.04 21.10 -0.69
C ILE A 230 -7.76 20.33 0.42
N ALA A 231 -8.73 20.97 1.10
CA ALA A 231 -9.50 20.34 2.16
C ALA A 231 -10.37 19.18 1.64
N ASP A 232 -10.90 19.27 0.42
CA ASP A 232 -11.65 18.20 -0.21
C ASP A 232 -10.74 17.03 -0.63
N LEU A 233 -9.56 17.31 -1.16
CA LEU A 233 -8.55 16.30 -1.50
C LEU A 233 -8.12 15.51 -0.25
N ASP A 234 -7.79 16.21 0.84
CA ASP A 234 -7.46 15.59 2.12
C ASP A 234 -8.60 14.71 2.64
N ARG A 235 -9.84 15.21 2.54
CA ARG A 235 -11.04 14.50 2.96
C ARG A 235 -11.26 13.24 2.11
N PHE A 236 -11.02 13.31 0.81
CA PHE A 236 -11.11 12.17 -0.10
C PHE A 236 -10.11 11.08 0.28
N VAL A 237 -8.84 11.43 0.54
CA VAL A 237 -7.79 10.48 0.93
C VAL A 237 -8.11 9.82 2.28
N LYS A 238 -8.48 10.62 3.29
CA LYS A 238 -8.78 10.12 4.65
C LYS A 238 -10.00 9.21 4.71
N ARG A 239 -10.92 9.30 3.75
CA ARG A 239 -12.19 8.55 3.76
C ARG A 239 -12.13 7.20 3.05
N ARG A 240 -10.98 6.73 2.55
CA ARG A 240 -10.85 5.41 1.89
C ARG A 240 -11.55 4.29 2.66
N GLU A 241 -11.31 4.23 3.97
CA GLU A 241 -11.89 3.22 4.87
C GLU A 241 -13.40 3.36 5.10
N PHE A 242 -13.89 4.60 5.05
CA PHE A 242 -15.32 4.87 5.13
C PHE A 242 -16.02 4.32 3.87
N TYR A 243 -15.51 4.63 2.67
CA TYR A 243 -16.06 4.12 1.40
C TYR A 243 -16.10 2.59 1.36
N ARG A 244 -15.02 1.94 1.78
CA ARG A 244 -14.92 0.48 1.90
C ARG A 244 -16.02 -0.09 2.81
N ARG A 245 -16.21 0.51 3.99
CA ARG A 245 -17.20 0.06 4.98
C ARG A 245 -18.65 0.21 4.52
N VAL A 246 -18.96 1.26 3.76
CA VAL A 246 -20.30 1.49 3.22
C VAL A 246 -20.54 0.79 1.88
N GLY A 247 -19.55 0.05 1.36
CA GLY A 247 -19.66 -0.66 0.08
C GLY A 247 -19.75 0.25 -1.14
N ARG A 248 -19.22 1.47 -1.06
CA ARG A 248 -19.24 2.44 -2.17
C ARG A 248 -17.87 2.52 -2.84
N ALA A 249 -17.87 2.74 -4.15
CA ALA A 249 -16.63 2.96 -4.89
C ALA A 249 -15.93 4.23 -4.40
N TRP A 250 -14.64 4.11 -4.06
CA TRP A 250 -13.82 5.23 -3.63
C TRP A 250 -13.38 6.05 -4.85
N LYS A 251 -14.27 6.93 -5.32
CA LYS A 251 -14.09 7.79 -6.49
C LYS A 251 -14.52 9.23 -6.18
N ARG A 252 -13.86 10.19 -6.81
CA ARG A 252 -14.19 11.63 -6.72
C ARG A 252 -14.02 12.25 -8.10
N GLY A 253 -15.03 12.99 -8.56
CA GLY A 253 -15.01 13.70 -9.83
C GLY A 253 -14.87 15.21 -9.62
N TYR A 254 -14.10 15.86 -10.48
CA TYR A 254 -13.94 17.32 -10.54
C TYR A 254 -14.22 17.77 -11.98
N LEU A 255 -14.94 18.87 -12.14
CA LEU A 255 -15.15 19.52 -13.43
C LEU A 255 -14.43 20.87 -13.40
N LEU A 256 -13.43 21.03 -14.26
CA LEU A 256 -12.68 22.27 -14.41
C LEU A 256 -13.12 22.94 -15.72
N TYR A 257 -13.70 24.13 -15.62
CA TYR A 257 -14.18 24.88 -16.79
C TYR A 257 -13.68 26.32 -16.75
N GLY A 258 -13.58 26.93 -17.93
CA GLY A 258 -13.13 28.30 -18.09
C GLY A 258 -12.30 28.49 -19.37
N PRO A 259 -11.99 29.75 -19.73
CA PRO A 259 -11.26 30.08 -20.95
C PRO A 259 -9.96 29.28 -21.13
N PRO A 260 -9.50 29.05 -22.38
CA PRO A 260 -8.19 28.45 -22.62
C PRO A 260 -7.08 29.28 -21.97
N GLY A 261 -6.03 28.63 -21.50
CA GLY A 261 -4.89 29.30 -20.86
C GLY A 261 -5.07 29.69 -19.37
N THR A 262 -6.19 29.35 -18.74
CA THR A 262 -6.46 29.61 -17.30
C THR A 262 -5.78 28.63 -16.33
N GLY A 263 -4.88 27.77 -16.81
CA GLY A 263 -4.11 26.86 -15.96
C GLY A 263 -4.85 25.61 -15.47
N LYS A 264 -5.94 25.18 -16.15
CA LYS A 264 -6.68 23.96 -15.80
C LYS A 264 -5.79 22.71 -15.73
N SER A 265 -5.00 22.43 -16.77
CA SER A 265 -4.09 21.29 -16.79
C SER A 265 -2.94 21.46 -15.77
N SER A 266 -2.51 22.71 -15.51
CA SER A 266 -1.53 23.00 -14.44
C SER A 266 -2.09 22.74 -13.03
N LEU A 267 -3.39 22.96 -12.81
CA LEU A 267 -4.09 22.61 -11.58
C LEU A 267 -4.15 21.08 -11.40
N VAL A 268 -4.43 20.33 -12.46
CA VAL A 268 -4.39 18.85 -12.43
C VAL A 268 -3.00 18.35 -12.03
N ALA A 269 -1.93 18.92 -12.62
CA ALA A 269 -0.56 18.60 -12.23
C ALA A 269 -0.27 18.93 -10.77
N ALA A 270 -0.76 20.07 -10.25
CA ALA A 270 -0.64 20.42 -8.83
C ALA A 270 -1.37 19.43 -7.93
N MET A 271 -2.57 18.97 -8.30
CA MET A 271 -3.32 17.95 -7.58
C MET A 271 -2.57 16.61 -7.56
N ALA A 272 -1.99 16.19 -8.70
CA ALA A 272 -1.18 14.97 -8.79
C ALA A 272 0.05 15.04 -7.88
N ASN A 273 0.77 16.17 -7.90
CA ASN A 273 1.93 16.44 -7.05
C ASN A 273 1.58 16.43 -5.56
N TYR A 274 0.42 16.98 -5.19
CA TYR A 274 -0.08 17.01 -3.82
C TYR A 274 -0.49 15.61 -3.33
N LEU A 275 -1.24 14.86 -4.13
CA LEU A 275 -1.75 13.53 -3.77
C LEU A 275 -0.72 12.39 -3.93
N LYS A 276 0.36 12.64 -4.69
CA LYS A 276 1.30 11.62 -5.19
C LYS A 276 0.61 10.54 -6.04
N PHE A 277 -0.32 10.97 -6.89
CA PHE A 277 -1.08 10.11 -7.79
C PHE A 277 -0.55 10.20 -9.22
N ASP A 278 -0.54 9.08 -9.94
CA ASP A 278 -0.14 9.07 -11.35
C ASP A 278 -1.27 9.66 -12.21
N ILE A 279 -0.92 10.36 -13.29
CA ILE A 279 -1.88 10.97 -14.21
C ILE A 279 -2.12 10.02 -15.38
N TYR A 280 -3.38 9.80 -15.71
CA TYR A 280 -3.81 9.09 -16.91
C TYR A 280 -4.53 10.07 -17.80
N ASP A 281 -3.92 10.38 -18.93
CA ASP A 281 -4.45 11.28 -19.92
C ASP A 281 -5.27 10.50 -20.95
N LEU A 282 -6.58 10.75 -20.96
CA LEU A 282 -7.53 10.07 -21.83
C LEU A 282 -8.05 11.03 -22.89
N GLU A 283 -7.60 10.81 -24.12
CA GLU A 283 -8.12 11.49 -25.30
C GLU A 283 -9.37 10.76 -25.82
N LEU A 284 -10.53 11.41 -25.75
CA LEU A 284 -11.82 10.81 -26.16
C LEU A 284 -11.88 10.49 -27.66
N THR A 285 -11.19 11.28 -28.49
CA THR A 285 -11.07 11.08 -29.95
C THR A 285 -10.44 9.74 -30.32
N SER A 286 -9.61 9.18 -29.42
CA SER A 286 -8.91 7.91 -29.63
C SER A 286 -9.75 6.67 -29.32
N LEU A 287 -10.99 6.83 -28.85
CA LEU A 287 -11.87 5.75 -28.45
C LEU A 287 -12.87 5.42 -29.57
N HIS A 288 -12.86 4.17 -30.05
CA HIS A 288 -13.77 3.72 -31.12
C HIS A 288 -15.03 3.02 -30.60
N GLY A 289 -15.22 2.94 -29.28
CA GLY A 289 -16.43 2.37 -28.67
C GLY A 289 -16.36 2.13 -27.15
N ASN A 290 -17.48 1.65 -26.59
CA ASN A 290 -17.65 1.41 -25.15
C ASN A 290 -16.70 0.33 -24.58
N SER A 291 -16.29 -0.63 -25.41
CA SER A 291 -15.31 -1.65 -25.04
C SER A 291 -13.95 -1.04 -24.71
N ASP A 292 -13.52 -0.05 -25.50
CA ASP A 292 -12.24 0.63 -25.31
C ASP A 292 -12.26 1.45 -24.04
N LEU A 293 -13.34 2.19 -23.80
CA LEU A 293 -13.54 2.94 -22.57
C LEU A 293 -13.52 2.03 -21.34
N THR A 294 -14.22 0.89 -21.40
CA THR A 294 -14.22 -0.10 -20.30
C THR A 294 -12.83 -0.66 -20.04
N THR A 295 -12.07 -0.94 -21.11
CA THR A 295 -10.70 -1.46 -21.02
C THR A 295 -9.75 -0.43 -20.40
N VAL A 296 -9.85 0.83 -20.84
CA VAL A 296 -9.09 1.97 -20.31
C VAL A 296 -9.38 2.17 -18.82
N LEU A 297 -10.66 2.18 -18.42
CA LEU A 297 -11.07 2.36 -17.03
C LEU A 297 -10.63 1.20 -16.13
N THR A 298 -10.63 -0.04 -16.66
CA THR A 298 -10.26 -1.23 -15.88
C THR A 298 -8.74 -1.41 -15.76
N SER A 299 -7.98 -0.96 -16.76
CA SER A 299 -6.51 -1.01 -16.78
C SER A 299 -5.82 0.13 -16.03
N THR A 300 -6.59 1.13 -15.58
CA THR A 300 -6.09 2.25 -14.80
C THR A 300 -5.68 1.78 -13.40
N ALA A 301 -4.45 2.09 -12.96
CA ALA A 301 -3.95 1.66 -11.66
C ALA A 301 -4.63 2.40 -10.49
N ASN A 302 -4.59 1.80 -9.30
CA ASN A 302 -5.04 2.47 -8.07
C ASN A 302 -4.19 3.71 -7.76
N ARG A 303 -4.76 4.69 -7.03
CA ARG A 303 -4.09 5.96 -6.67
C ARG A 303 -3.65 6.76 -7.91
N SER A 304 -4.60 6.97 -8.81
CA SER A 304 -4.42 7.67 -10.09
C SER A 304 -5.44 8.81 -10.25
N ILE A 305 -5.12 9.75 -11.13
CA ILE A 305 -6.02 10.80 -11.60
C ILE A 305 -6.26 10.55 -13.09
N LEU A 306 -7.50 10.26 -13.46
CA LEU A 306 -7.93 10.17 -14.86
C LEU A 306 -8.35 11.55 -15.33
N VAL A 307 -7.71 12.03 -16.39
CA VAL A 307 -7.98 13.32 -17.04
C VAL A 307 -8.70 13.03 -18.33
N ILE A 308 -9.81 13.73 -18.54
CA ILE A 308 -10.60 13.68 -19.77
C ILE A 308 -10.65 15.12 -20.26
N GLU A 309 -9.86 15.43 -21.28
CA GLU A 309 -9.82 16.76 -21.89
C GLU A 309 -10.89 16.89 -22.99
N ASP A 310 -11.30 18.13 -23.28
CA ASP A 310 -12.19 18.51 -24.39
C ASP A 310 -13.49 17.68 -24.52
N ILE A 311 -14.19 17.51 -23.40
CA ILE A 311 -15.49 16.81 -23.33
C ILE A 311 -16.58 17.45 -24.20
N ASP A 312 -16.48 18.76 -24.44
CA ASP A 312 -17.38 19.54 -25.27
C ASP A 312 -17.17 19.27 -26.77
N CYS A 313 -15.92 19.19 -27.21
CA CYS A 313 -15.57 18.87 -28.60
C CYS A 313 -16.04 17.48 -29.05
N SER A 314 -16.14 16.52 -28.13
CA SER A 314 -16.55 15.14 -28.44
C SER A 314 -18.05 15.00 -28.74
N ILE A 315 -18.88 15.90 -28.19
CA ILE A 315 -20.34 15.84 -28.33
C ILE A 315 -20.78 16.38 -29.70
N ASP A 316 -20.09 17.41 -30.22
CA ASP A 316 -20.41 18.01 -31.51
C ASP A 316 -20.06 17.12 -32.72
N LEU A 317 -19.15 16.16 -32.56
CA LEU A 317 -18.84 15.16 -33.59
C LEU A 317 -20.03 14.23 -33.88
N GLN A 318 -20.80 13.84 -32.85
CA GLN A 318 -21.98 12.97 -33.01
C GLN A 318 -23.17 13.69 -33.66
N ASN A 319 -23.27 15.00 -33.50
CA ASN A 319 -24.36 15.78 -34.10
C ASN A 319 -24.16 16.05 -35.60
N ARG A 320 -22.91 15.97 -36.10
CA ARG A 320 -22.63 16.11 -37.54
C ARG A 320 -22.81 14.82 -38.32
N GLU A 321 -22.61 13.65 -37.71
CA GLU A 321 -22.83 12.35 -38.38
C GLU A 321 -24.31 11.98 -38.55
N ASN A 322 -25.22 12.64 -37.81
CA ASN A 322 -26.67 12.44 -37.93
C ASN A 322 -27.37 13.46 -38.85
N GLY A 323 -26.61 14.23 -39.64
CA GLY A 323 -27.13 15.20 -40.60
C GLY A 323 -27.50 14.59 -41.95
N ASP A 324 -28.74 14.08 -42.02
CA ASP A 324 -29.67 14.07 -43.16
C ASP A 324 -29.15 13.75 -44.59
N TYR A 325 -29.48 12.55 -45.07
CA TYR A 325 -29.58 12.23 -46.49
C TYR A 325 -30.86 12.86 -47.07
N GLY A 326 -30.76 14.11 -47.56
CA GLY A 326 -31.81 14.79 -48.31
C GLY A 326 -31.37 15.09 -49.75
N HIS A 327 -31.98 14.41 -50.71
CA HIS A 327 -31.76 14.54 -52.15
C HIS A 327 -32.55 15.73 -52.74
N SER A 328 -31.90 16.62 -53.51
CA SER A 328 -32.41 17.16 -54.80
C SER A 328 -31.46 18.18 -55.47
N ASP A 329 -30.97 17.78 -56.64
CA ASP A 329 -30.59 18.45 -57.90
C ASP A 329 -30.29 19.96 -58.05
N ASP A 330 -29.15 20.19 -58.72
CA ASP A 330 -28.80 21.16 -59.77
C ASP A 330 -29.16 22.65 -59.67
N GLN A 331 -28.12 23.50 -59.56
CA GLN A 331 -27.73 24.40 -60.67
C GLN A 331 -26.32 25.00 -60.49
N LYS A 332 -25.51 24.91 -61.56
CA LYS A 332 -24.23 25.61 -61.78
C LYS A 332 -24.31 27.11 -61.46
N LYS A 333 -23.26 27.65 -60.83
CA LYS A 333 -22.44 28.77 -61.34
C LYS A 333 -21.18 28.98 -60.50
N MET A 334 -20.03 28.92 -61.17
CA MET A 334 -18.81 29.62 -60.77
C MET A 334 -19.09 31.13 -60.81
N GLU A 335 -18.66 31.87 -59.79
CA GLU A 335 -17.83 33.09 -59.91
C GLU A 335 -17.61 33.80 -58.55
N THR A 336 -16.33 34.04 -58.28
CA THR A 336 -15.66 35.19 -57.62
C THR A 336 -16.33 35.99 -56.49
N GLN A 337 -15.54 36.16 -55.43
CA GLN A 337 -15.24 37.39 -54.65
C GLN A 337 -16.20 38.58 -54.84
N ASP A 338 -16.87 39.03 -53.77
CA ASP A 338 -16.38 40.20 -53.00
C ASP A 338 -17.32 40.63 -51.86
N SER A 339 -16.64 41.07 -50.78
CA SER A 339 -16.97 42.13 -49.82
C SER A 339 -18.40 42.43 -49.34
N ASN A 340 -18.45 42.55 -48.01
CA ASN A 340 -19.04 43.63 -47.21
C ASN A 340 -20.36 43.35 -46.50
N GLY A 341 -20.35 43.70 -45.22
CA GLY A 341 -21.39 43.37 -44.25
C GLY A 341 -22.53 44.37 -44.15
N LYS A 342 -23.51 44.02 -43.33
CA LYS A 342 -24.02 44.82 -42.21
C LYS A 342 -25.08 44.04 -41.43
N GLU A 343 -25.11 44.37 -40.15
CA GLU A 343 -25.97 43.89 -39.08
C GLU A 343 -27.47 44.02 -39.40
N GLU A 344 -28.28 43.10 -38.87
CA GLU A 344 -29.52 43.50 -38.20
C GLU A 344 -30.00 42.46 -37.17
N LYS A 345 -30.43 42.99 -36.02
CA LYS A 345 -31.02 42.31 -34.87
C LYS A 345 -32.41 41.79 -35.20
N GLN A 346 -32.80 40.62 -34.68
CA GLN A 346 -34.17 40.43 -34.21
C GLN A 346 -34.28 39.40 -33.07
N THR A 347 -35.18 39.76 -32.16
CA THR A 347 -35.49 39.25 -30.82
C THR A 347 -36.33 37.97 -30.80
N CYS A 348 -36.05 37.17 -29.75
CA CYS A 348 -36.96 36.37 -28.90
C CYS A 348 -37.88 35.31 -29.51
N ASP A 349 -37.77 34.06 -29.02
CA ASP A 349 -38.96 33.38 -28.50
C ASP A 349 -38.67 32.40 -27.36
N GLU A 350 -39.68 32.25 -26.52
CA GLU A 350 -39.75 31.66 -25.20
C GLU A 350 -39.80 30.13 -25.24
N GLY A 351 -38.96 29.46 -24.46
CA GLY A 351 -39.00 28.00 -24.38
C GLY A 351 -38.02 27.40 -23.37
N ARG A 352 -37.93 27.97 -22.15
CA ARG A 352 -37.03 27.40 -21.11
C ARG A 352 -37.45 27.76 -19.69
N LYS A 353 -38.68 27.37 -19.31
CA LYS A 353 -39.15 27.48 -17.91
C LYS A 353 -39.64 26.16 -17.29
N SER A 354 -39.74 25.06 -18.04
CA SER A 354 -40.20 23.77 -17.50
C SER A 354 -39.09 22.93 -16.84
N ASP A 355 -37.84 23.10 -17.25
CA ASP A 355 -36.80 22.09 -16.94
C ASP A 355 -35.95 22.46 -15.71
N ILE A 356 -36.00 23.72 -15.27
CA ILE A 356 -35.24 24.19 -14.09
C ILE A 356 -35.97 23.83 -12.78
N ALA A 357 -37.31 23.75 -12.80
CA ALA A 357 -38.09 23.41 -11.62
C ALA A 357 -37.89 21.94 -11.17
N ASN A 358 -37.60 21.02 -12.10
CA ASN A 358 -37.45 19.60 -11.79
C ASN A 358 -36.07 19.23 -11.20
N LEU A 359 -35.04 20.07 -11.35
CA LEU A 359 -33.74 19.85 -10.70
C LEU A 359 -33.70 20.38 -9.26
N GLU A 360 -34.43 21.44 -8.93
CA GLU A 360 -34.47 21.98 -7.56
C GLU A 360 -35.22 21.04 -6.59
N LEU A 361 -36.31 20.40 -7.05
CA LEU A 361 -37.10 19.43 -6.29
C LEU A 361 -36.29 18.17 -5.87
N GLY A 362 -35.28 17.78 -6.64
CA GLY A 362 -34.39 16.66 -6.31
C GLY A 362 -33.39 16.97 -5.18
N THR A 363 -32.99 18.23 -5.03
CA THR A 363 -32.00 18.63 -4.01
C THR A 363 -32.60 18.86 -2.63
N GLU A 364 -33.87 19.28 -2.56
CA GLU A 364 -34.58 19.43 -1.27
C GLU A 364 -34.98 18.09 -0.66
N THR A 365 -35.37 17.12 -1.49
CA THR A 365 -35.68 15.76 -1.03
C THR A 365 -34.45 15.03 -0.49
N GLU A 366 -33.26 15.26 -1.08
CA GLU A 366 -31.99 14.71 -0.58
C GLU A 366 -31.54 15.37 0.73
N LYS A 367 -31.70 16.70 0.89
CA LYS A 367 -31.43 17.41 2.15
C LYS A 367 -32.40 17.00 3.27
N ALA A 368 -33.68 16.78 2.96
CA ALA A 368 -34.67 16.30 3.93
C ALA A 368 -34.37 14.87 4.42
N ALA A 369 -33.91 13.99 3.53
CA ALA A 369 -33.51 12.63 3.88
C ALA A 369 -32.25 12.59 4.78
N LEU A 370 -31.29 13.49 4.56
CA LEU A 370 -30.11 13.66 5.43
C LEU A 370 -30.50 14.18 6.83
N SER A 371 -31.42 15.15 6.92
CA SER A 371 -31.94 15.71 8.18
C SER A 371 -32.67 14.65 9.03
N GLU A 372 -33.58 13.88 8.42
CA GLU A 372 -34.31 12.82 9.14
C GLU A 372 -33.37 11.71 9.65
N ALA A 373 -32.34 11.37 8.88
CA ALA A 373 -31.36 10.36 9.27
C ALA A 373 -30.52 10.79 10.48
N GLU A 374 -30.19 12.08 10.56
CA GLU A 374 -29.48 12.67 11.71
C GLU A 374 -30.38 12.76 12.95
N GLU A 375 -31.65 13.13 12.79
CA GLU A 375 -32.60 13.20 13.91
C GLU A 375 -32.92 11.80 14.49
N LYS A 376 -33.04 10.78 13.62
CA LYS A 376 -33.19 9.37 14.02
C LYS A 376 -31.94 8.87 14.75
N LYS A 377 -30.73 9.24 14.32
CA LYS A 377 -29.48 8.95 15.06
C LYS A 377 -29.45 9.62 16.43
N PHE A 378 -29.88 10.88 16.54
CA PHE A 378 -29.88 11.61 17.81
C PHE A 378 -30.88 11.04 18.83
N LYS A 379 -32.10 10.68 18.40
CA LYS A 379 -33.11 10.03 19.25
C LYS A 379 -32.69 8.64 19.72
N THR A 380 -32.02 7.86 18.87
CA THR A 380 -31.50 6.52 19.23
C THR A 380 -30.36 6.61 20.26
N THR A 381 -29.51 7.63 20.14
CA THR A 381 -28.39 7.88 21.06
C THR A 381 -28.88 8.35 22.44
N LYS A 382 -29.93 9.19 22.50
CA LYS A 382 -30.59 9.58 23.77
C LYS A 382 -31.32 8.41 24.44
N LYS A 383 -32.00 7.55 23.67
CA LYS A 383 -32.71 6.36 24.21
C LYS A 383 -31.74 5.33 24.82
N ASN A 384 -30.55 5.17 24.22
CA ASN A 384 -29.50 4.30 24.77
C ASN A 384 -28.79 4.88 26.00
N ARG A 385 -28.67 6.22 26.10
CA ARG A 385 -28.17 6.87 27.33
C ARG A 385 -29.19 6.80 28.48
N GLY A 386 -30.49 6.91 28.20
CA GLY A 386 -31.55 6.77 29.21
C GLY A 386 -31.68 5.35 29.78
N ARG A 387 -31.48 4.30 28.96
CA ARG A 387 -31.47 2.90 29.43
C ARG A 387 -30.28 2.56 30.32
N LYS A 388 -29.10 3.14 30.09
CA LYS A 388 -27.93 2.94 30.96
C LYS A 388 -28.06 3.55 32.35
N HIS A 389 -28.89 4.59 32.52
CA HIS A 389 -29.12 5.19 33.85
C HIS A 389 -30.20 4.51 34.69
N LYS A 390 -31.16 3.79 34.08
CA LYS A 390 -32.16 2.99 34.83
C LYS A 390 -31.68 1.60 35.25
N SER A 391 -30.50 1.16 34.80
CA SER A 391 -29.88 -0.12 35.18
C SER A 391 -28.86 0.01 36.33
N ARG A 392 -28.69 1.21 36.90
CA ARG A 392 -27.69 1.53 37.94
C ARG A 392 -28.30 2.22 39.17
N ARG A 393 -29.59 2.05 39.42
CA ARG A 393 -30.24 2.41 40.68
C ARG A 393 -31.02 1.25 41.22
#